data_AF-A0A0J1GF33-F1
#
_entry.id   AF-A0A0J1GF33-F1
#
_cell.length_a   1.000
_cell.length_b   1.000
_cell.length_c   1.000
_cell.angle_alpha   90.00
_cell.angle_beta   90.00
_cell.angle_gamma   90.00
#
_symmetry.space_group_name_H-M   'P 1'
#
loop_
_entity.id
_entity.type
_entity.pdbx_description
1 polymer ?
#
loop_
_entity_poly.entity_id
_entity_poly.type
_entity_poly.pdbx_seq_one_letter_code
_entity_poly.pdbx_strand_id
1 'polypeptide(L)'
;MEHLTEDNVNIKNIIKYYTDKQTQFILKQLIVQVWTFFDENPILHEMPFPVIHSLKSRIKDPEHLKDKLLRKLEKGTVITCNNLFNEITDLIGVRILHLH
;
A
#
# COMPACT_ATOMS: atom_id res chain seq x y z
N MET A 1 8.81 4.23 -31.47
CA MET A 1 9.07 2.89 -30.91
C MET A 1 9.96 2.95 -29.66
N GLU A 2 10.76 4.01 -29.46
CA GLU A 2 11.62 4.19 -28.27
C GLU A 2 10.87 4.45 -26.94
N HIS A 3 9.81 5.27 -26.93
CA HIS A 3 9.14 5.65 -25.68
C HIS A 3 8.56 4.47 -24.87
N LEU A 4 8.06 3.43 -25.55
CA LEU A 4 7.53 2.22 -24.88
C LEU A 4 8.62 1.45 -24.13
N THR A 5 9.89 1.55 -24.54
CA THR A 5 10.98 0.83 -23.88
C THR A 5 11.42 1.53 -22.59
N GLU A 6 11.43 2.86 -22.59
CA GLU A 6 11.84 3.67 -21.43
C GLU A 6 10.82 3.56 -20.29
N ASP A 7 9.53 3.61 -20.61
CA ASP A 7 8.44 3.43 -19.63
C ASP A 7 8.47 2.04 -18.98
N ASN A 8 8.71 0.99 -19.78
CA ASN A 8 8.82 -0.38 -19.27
C ASN A 8 10.03 -0.57 -18.35
N VAL A 9 11.15 0.10 -18.65
CA VAL A 9 12.33 0.10 -17.78
C VAL A 9 12.05 0.83 -16.48
N ASN A 10 11.37 1.99 -16.54
CA ASN A 10 11.00 2.75 -15.35
C ASN A 10 10.05 1.94 -14.43
N ILE A 11 9.00 1.31 -14.98
CA ILE A 11 8.09 0.47 -14.20
C ILE A 11 8.84 -0.68 -13.53
N LYS A 12 9.75 -1.36 -14.24
CA LYS A 12 10.58 -2.43 -13.63
C LYS A 12 11.43 -1.90 -12.48
N ASN A 13 12.01 -0.71 -12.61
CA ASN A 13 12.80 -0.09 -11.54
C ASN A 13 11.93 0.23 -10.32
N ILE A 14 10.72 0.74 -10.52
CA ILE A 14 9.75 1.01 -9.45
C ILE A 14 9.32 -0.28 -8.75
N ILE A 15 9.04 -1.35 -9.51
CA ILE A 15 8.70 -2.65 -8.92
C ILE A 15 9.89 -3.21 -8.14
N LYS A 16 11.11 -3.13 -8.67
CA LYS A 16 12.32 -3.56 -7.97
C LYS A 16 12.49 -2.80 -6.65
N TYR A 17 12.33 -1.47 -6.68
CA TYR A 17 12.32 -0.62 -5.49
C TYR A 17 11.24 -1.06 -4.50
N TYR A 18 9.99 -1.21 -4.95
CA TYR A 18 8.89 -1.67 -4.10
C TYR A 18 9.18 -3.03 -3.44
N THR A 19 9.74 -3.99 -4.17
CA THR A 19 10.05 -5.33 -3.69
C THR A 19 11.33 -5.42 -2.87
N ASP A 20 12.12 -4.34 -2.79
CA ASP A 20 13.35 -4.34 -2.04
C ASP A 20 13.08 -4.58 -0.54
N LYS A 21 14.04 -5.22 0.14
CA LYS A 21 13.89 -5.64 1.54
C LYS A 21 13.66 -4.45 2.48
N GLN A 22 14.33 -3.33 2.25
CA GLN A 22 14.21 -2.13 3.05
C GLN A 22 12.84 -1.49 2.87
N THR A 23 12.38 -1.34 1.62
CA THR A 23 11.04 -0.81 1.33
C THR A 23 9.95 -1.70 1.93
N GLN A 24 10.04 -3.02 1.75
CA GLN A 24 9.09 -3.96 2.35
C GLN A 24 9.12 -3.93 3.89
N PHE A 25 10.29 -3.72 4.50
CA PHE A 25 10.41 -3.56 5.94
C PHE A 25 9.69 -2.31 6.44
N ILE A 26 9.89 -1.16 5.78
CA ILE A 26 9.22 0.10 6.11
C ILE A 26 7.70 -0.04 6.00
N LEU A 27 7.21 -0.63 4.90
CA LEU A 27 5.77 -0.86 4.69
C LEU A 27 5.16 -1.76 5.76
N LYS A 28 5.87 -2.82 6.18
CA LYS A 28 5.44 -3.69 7.27
C LYS A 28 5.41 -2.96 8.62
N GLN A 29 6.42 -2.15 8.92
CA GLN A 29 6.45 -1.34 10.14
C GLN A 29 5.25 -0.41 10.23
N LEU A 30 4.91 0.26 9.12
CA LEU A 30 3.73 1.13 9.06
C LEU A 30 2.43 0.35 9.28
N ILE A 31 2.29 -0.84 8.68
CA ILE A 31 1.14 -1.72 8.94
C ILE A 31 1.03 -2.05 10.43
N VAL A 32 2.14 -2.46 11.06
CA VAL A 32 2.16 -2.82 12.48
C VAL A 32 1.73 -1.64 13.34
N GLN A 33 2.28 -0.44 13.09
CA GLN A 33 1.91 0.77 13.85
C GLN A 33 0.41 1.09 13.73
N VAL A 34 -0.13 1.08 12.52
CA VAL A 34 -1.56 1.35 12.28
C VAL A 34 -2.42 0.25 12.89
N TRP A 35 -2.02 -1.02 12.75
CA TRP A 35 -2.71 -2.15 13.36
C TRP A 35 -2.77 -2.02 14.88
N THR A 36 -1.63 -1.86 15.54
CA THR A 36 -1.52 -1.73 16.99
C THR A 36 -2.34 -0.57 17.50
N PHE A 37 -2.38 0.56 16.79
CA PHE A 37 -3.26 1.67 17.15
C PHE A 37 -4.73 1.25 17.22
N PHE A 38 -5.23 0.51 16.24
CA PHE A 38 -6.64 0.09 16.26
C PHE A 38 -6.90 -1.04 17.25
N ASP A 39 -5.98 -2.01 17.36
CA ASP A 39 -6.09 -3.21 18.17
C ASP A 39 -5.96 -2.93 19.68
N GLU A 40 -5.06 -2.02 20.07
CA GLU A 40 -4.79 -1.73 21.48
C GLU A 40 -5.54 -0.50 22.00
N ASN A 41 -6.31 0.22 21.16
CA ASN A 41 -7.06 1.39 21.62
C ASN A 41 -8.25 0.97 22.51
N PRO A 42 -8.27 1.38 23.80
CA PRO A 42 -9.33 0.97 24.73
C PRO A 42 -10.72 1.48 24.34
N ILE A 43 -10.80 2.68 23.74
CA ILE A 43 -12.07 3.32 23.35
C ILE A 43 -12.77 2.50 22.26
N LEU A 44 -11.99 1.87 21.37
CA LEU A 44 -12.53 1.10 20.26
C LEU A 44 -13.03 -0.29 20.68
N HIS A 45 -12.68 -0.70 21.90
CA HIS A 45 -13.03 -1.99 22.50
C HIS A 45 -13.86 -1.85 23.77
N GLU A 46 -14.37 -0.64 24.06
CA GLU A 46 -15.15 -0.40 25.26
C GLU A 46 -16.46 -1.19 25.23
N MET A 47 -16.75 -1.84 26.35
CA MET A 47 -17.99 -2.60 26.55
C MET A 47 -19.15 -1.63 26.85
N PRO A 48 -20.40 -1.97 26.48
CA PRO A 48 -20.86 -3.29 26.02
C PRO A 48 -20.79 -3.54 24.50
N PHE A 49 -20.41 -2.56 23.69
CA PHE A 49 -20.43 -2.67 22.22
C PHE A 49 -19.07 -2.28 21.62
N PRO A 50 -18.12 -3.22 21.49
CA PRO A 50 -16.85 -2.95 20.84
C PRO A 50 -17.08 -2.56 19.37
N VAL A 51 -16.50 -1.44 18.95
CA VAL A 51 -16.62 -0.88 17.60
C VAL A 51 -15.80 -1.69 16.59
N ILE A 52 -14.77 -2.39 17.06
CA ILE A 52 -13.93 -3.25 16.22
C ILE A 52 -14.29 -4.71 16.48
N HIS A 53 -14.78 -5.38 15.45
CA HIS A 53 -15.01 -6.82 15.48
C HIS A 53 -13.79 -7.60 14.96
N SER A 54 -13.17 -7.13 13.88
CA SER A 54 -11.93 -7.72 13.39
C SER A 54 -11.07 -6.75 12.62
N LEU A 55 -9.75 -6.94 12.70
CA LEU A 55 -8.74 -6.25 11.92
C LEU A 55 -8.12 -7.21 10.90
N LYS A 56 -7.86 -6.72 9.69
CA LYS A 56 -7.11 -7.45 8.65
C LYS A 56 -6.15 -6.50 7.96
N SER A 57 -4.93 -6.93 7.67
CA SER A 57 -3.96 -6.13 6.93
C SER A 57 -3.68 -6.74 5.57
N ARG A 58 -3.28 -5.91 4.62
CA ARG A 58 -2.90 -6.32 3.27
C ARG A 58 -1.74 -5.47 2.79
N ILE A 59 -0.72 -6.13 2.25
CA ILE A 59 0.30 -5.50 1.40
C ILE A 59 -0.10 -5.74 -0.06
N LYS A 60 0.08 -4.74 -0.91
CA LYS A 60 -0.27 -4.87 -2.33
C LYS A 60 0.70 -5.82 -3.02
N ASP A 61 0.17 -6.68 -3.88
CA ASP A 61 0.99 -7.56 -4.69
C ASP A 61 1.78 -6.75 -5.74
N PRO A 62 3.05 -7.08 -6.01
CA PRO A 62 3.86 -6.39 -7.02
C PRO A 62 3.22 -6.36 -8.42
N GLU A 63 2.55 -7.42 -8.87
CA GLU A 63 1.89 -7.42 -10.19
C GLU A 63 0.69 -6.48 -10.19
N HIS A 64 -0.09 -6.44 -9.11
CA HIS A 64 -1.18 -5.47 -8.97
C HIS A 64 -0.68 -4.02 -8.85
N LEU A 65 0.54 -3.81 -8.32
CA LEU A 65 1.17 -2.49 -8.35
C LEU A 65 1.54 -2.13 -9.79
N LYS A 66 2.15 -3.03 -10.54
CA LYS A 66 2.51 -2.83 -11.95
C LYS A 66 1.31 -2.47 -12.81
N ASP A 67 0.20 -3.20 -12.68
CA ASP A 67 -1.06 -2.88 -13.40
C ASP A 67 -1.57 -1.47 -13.06
N LYS A 68 -1.42 -1.06 -11.78
CA LYS A 68 -1.80 0.29 -11.35
C LYS A 68 -0.86 1.36 -11.92
N LEU A 69 0.44 1.10 -12.01
CA LEU A 69 1.42 1.99 -12.63
C LEU A 69 1.12 2.18 -14.12
N LEU A 70 0.87 1.09 -14.85
CA LEU A 70 0.49 1.13 -16.27
C LEU A 70 -0.78 1.97 -16.49
N ARG A 71 -1.84 1.70 -15.73
CA ARG A 71 -3.09 2.46 -15.82
C ARG A 71 -2.93 3.95 -15.47
N LYS A 72 -2.00 4.32 -14.59
CA LYS A 72 -1.71 5.73 -14.26
C LYS A 72 -0.85 6.40 -15.33
N LEU A 73 0.07 5.67 -15.94
CA LEU A 73 0.86 6.12 -17.07
C LEU A 73 -0.02 6.42 -18.28
N GLU A 74 -0.99 5.54 -18.59
CA GLU A 74 -2.00 5.76 -19.63
C GLU A 74 -2.83 7.04 -19.42
N LYS A 75 -2.96 7.48 -18.16
CA LYS A 75 -3.62 8.73 -17.78
C LYS A 75 -2.68 9.95 -17.75
N GLY A 76 -1.44 9.79 -18.20
CA GLY A 76 -0.42 10.84 -18.24
C GLY A 76 0.24 11.14 -16.89
N THR A 77 0.05 10.30 -15.87
CA THR A 77 0.73 10.47 -14.57
C THR A 77 2.09 9.78 -14.59
N VAL A 78 3.17 10.57 -14.47
CA VAL A 78 4.54 10.04 -14.42
C VAL A 78 4.89 9.65 -12.99
N ILE A 79 5.09 8.35 -12.78
CA ILE A 79 5.49 7.79 -11.48
C ILE A 79 6.97 7.41 -11.55
N THR A 80 7.67 7.67 -10.47
CA THR A 80 9.09 7.39 -10.26
C THR A 80 9.26 6.79 -8.86
N CYS A 81 10.43 6.25 -8.55
CA CYS A 81 10.70 5.73 -7.20
C CYS A 81 10.55 6.82 -6.11
N ASN A 82 10.85 8.08 -6.44
CA ASN A 82 10.82 9.20 -5.49
C ASN A 82 9.39 9.64 -5.12
N ASN A 83 8.44 9.54 -6.06
CA ASN A 83 7.05 9.94 -5.83
C ASN A 83 6.11 8.74 -5.61
N LEU A 84 6.62 7.50 -5.59
CA LEU A 84 5.83 6.29 -5.47
C LEU A 84 4.87 6.34 -4.26
N PHE A 85 5.39 6.70 -3.08
CA PHE A 85 4.59 6.75 -1.85
C PHE A 85 3.59 7.92 -1.81
N ASN A 86 3.84 8.98 -2.59
CA ASN A 86 2.93 10.12 -2.70
C ASN A 86 1.79 9.83 -3.67
N GLU A 87 2.13 9.21 -4.82
CA GLU A 87 1.19 8.94 -5.91
C GLU A 87 0.38 7.66 -5.72
N ILE A 88 0.95 6.67 -5.02
CA ILE A 88 0.33 5.39 -4.73
C ILE A 88 0.15 5.27 -3.22
N THR A 89 -1.03 5.64 -2.75
CA THR A 89 -1.39 5.61 -1.33
C THR A 89 -1.92 4.25 -0.86
N ASP A 90 -2.25 3.34 -1.78
CA ASP A 90 -2.86 2.03 -1.49
C ASP A 90 -1.87 0.86 -1.50
N LEU A 91 -0.59 1.13 -1.24
CA LEU A 91 0.46 0.10 -1.16
C LEU A 91 0.22 -0.86 0.01
N ILE A 92 -0.34 -0.35 1.10
CA ILE A 92 -0.74 -1.10 2.28
C ILE A 92 -2.17 -0.70 2.68
N GLY A 93 -2.87 -1.60 3.37
CA GLY A 93 -4.18 -1.28 3.92
C GLY A 93 -4.44 -2.09 5.19
N VAL A 94 -4.98 -1.42 6.20
CA VAL A 94 -5.60 -2.03 7.38
C VAL A 94 -7.10 -1.90 7.21
N ARG A 95 -7.80 -3.03 7.22
CA ARG A 95 -9.24 -3.16 7.10
C ARG A 95 -9.82 -3.40 8.47
N ILE A 96 -10.78 -2.58 8.83
CA ILE A 96 -11.51 -2.63 10.10
C ILE A 96 -12.91 -3.12 9.77
N LEU A 97 -13.34 -4.19 10.41
CA LEU A 97 -14.71 -4.67 10.34
C LEU A 97 -15.43 -4.28 11.63
N HIS A 98 -16.52 -3.55 11.49
CA HIS A 98 -17.49 -3.28 12.54
C HIS A 98 -18.73 -4.14 12.29
N LEU A 99 -19.28 -4.75 13.34
CA LEU A 99 -20.57 -5.46 13.28
C LEU A 99 -21.56 -4.70 14.18
N HIS A 100 -22.73 -4.40 13.60
CA HIS A 100 -23.86 -3.75 14.28
C HIS A 100 -24.86 -4.79 14.80
#